data_AF-A0A6J3KIT4-F1
#
_entry.id   AF-A0A6J3KIT4-F1
#
_cell.length_a   1.000
_cell.length_b   1.000
_cell.length_c   1.000
_cell.angle_alpha   90.00
_cell.angle_beta   90.00
_cell.angle_gamma   90.00
#
_symmetry.space_group_name_H-M   'P 1'
#
loop_
_entity.id
_entity.type
_entity.pdbx_description
1 polymer ?
#
loop_
_entity_poly.entity_id
_entity_poly.type
_entity_poly.pdbx_seq_one_letter_code
_entity_poly.pdbx_strand_id
1 'polypeptide(L)'
;MERFIQTVCEMENTILIPSRLLDLTVGDSQDRLQLGDKRSSIINATLANTNLYHLYNVISQMKIEILWSQNCMDNFQETENDFVVSAEKLKRARSSSSTSMYSMQSIYTSSNSESDTFIENNFGAENENDVSATAQSFKKHLHGLHRNIQKMTLAAEYLILRYQNVIDHQT
;
A
#
# COMPACT_ATOMS: atom_id res chain seq x y z
N MET A 1 -6.10 7.93 11.35
CA MET A 1 -6.99 6.92 10.74
C MET A 1 -8.40 7.01 11.34
N GLU A 2 -8.54 7.06 12.66
CA GLU A 2 -9.83 7.17 13.36
C GLU A 2 -10.72 8.34 12.90
N ARG A 3 -10.18 9.56 12.78
CA ARG A 3 -10.95 10.73 12.30
C ARG A 3 -11.55 10.51 10.90
N PHE A 4 -10.81 9.83 10.01
CA PHE A 4 -11.32 9.49 8.68
C PHE A 4 -12.50 8.53 8.80
N ILE A 5 -12.34 7.42 9.54
CA ILE A 5 -13.41 6.43 9.75
C ILE A 5 -14.66 7.09 10.35
N GLN A 6 -14.49 7.95 11.35
CA GLN A 6 -15.60 8.67 11.99
C GLN A 6 -16.37 9.53 10.98
N THR A 7 -15.66 10.33 10.17
CA THR A 7 -16.28 11.17 9.14
C THR A 7 -16.96 10.34 8.05
N VAL A 8 -16.39 9.21 7.63
CA VAL A 8 -17.02 8.32 6.64
C VAL A 8 -18.27 7.64 7.23
N CYS A 9 -18.26 7.27 8.50
CA CYS A 9 -19.47 6.77 9.17
C CYS A 9 -20.56 7.84 9.25
N GLU A 10 -20.22 9.09 9.55
CA GLU A 10 -21.18 10.20 9.53
C GLU A 10 -21.74 10.45 8.12
N MET A 11 -20.87 10.37 7.10
CA MET A 11 -21.25 10.44 5.69
C MET A 11 -22.28 9.36 5.33
N GLU A 12 -22.01 8.09 5.64
CA GLU A 12 -22.92 6.96 5.37
C GLU A 12 -24.25 7.06 6.13
N ASN A 13 -24.23 7.59 7.37
CA ASN A 13 -25.44 7.83 8.15
C ASN A 13 -26.29 8.98 7.59
N THR A 14 -25.65 9.96 6.94
CA THR A 14 -26.33 11.13 6.36
C THR A 14 -26.87 10.83 4.97
N ILE A 15 -26.12 10.07 4.16
CA ILE A 15 -26.45 9.76 2.76
C ILE A 15 -27.24 8.45 2.71
N LEU A 16 -28.53 8.53 3.01
CA LEU A 16 -29.41 7.35 3.03
C LEU A 16 -29.71 6.78 1.63
N ILE A 17 -29.59 7.60 0.58
CA ILE A 17 -29.85 7.22 -0.81
C ILE A 17 -28.67 7.67 -1.68
N PRO A 18 -27.61 6.85 -1.80
CA PRO A 18 -26.40 7.21 -2.55
C PRO A 18 -26.63 7.54 -4.02
N SER A 19 -27.63 6.92 -4.67
CA SER A 19 -27.94 7.16 -6.10
C SER A 19 -28.34 8.60 -6.41
N ARG A 20 -28.77 9.39 -5.43
CA ARG A 20 -29.05 10.82 -5.62
C ARG A 20 -27.80 11.64 -5.96
N LEU A 21 -26.61 11.08 -5.77
CA LEU A 21 -25.34 11.71 -6.09
C LEU A 21 -24.85 11.42 -7.52
N LEU A 22 -25.54 10.54 -8.26
CA LEU A 22 -25.07 10.04 -9.55
C LEU A 22 -24.97 11.16 -10.60
N ASP A 23 -25.89 12.12 -10.57
CA ASP A 23 -25.94 13.22 -11.54
C ASP A 23 -25.20 14.47 -11.04
N LEU A 24 -24.52 14.38 -9.89
CA LEU A 24 -23.80 15.51 -9.28
C LEU A 24 -22.29 15.36 -9.49
N THR A 25 -21.65 16.50 -9.77
CA THR A 25 -20.19 16.59 -9.89
C THR A 25 -19.65 17.66 -8.94
N VAL A 26 -18.41 17.48 -8.49
CA VAL A 26 -17.74 18.44 -7.61
C VAL A 26 -17.46 19.73 -8.38
N GLY A 27 -17.90 20.87 -7.86
CA GLY A 27 -17.72 22.18 -8.48
C GLY A 27 -18.76 22.53 -9.56
N ASP A 28 -19.87 21.79 -9.65
CA ASP A 28 -20.99 22.17 -10.52
C ASP A 28 -21.60 23.52 -10.10
N SER A 29 -22.21 24.21 -11.05
CA SER A 29 -23.03 25.42 -10.87
C SER A 29 -24.14 25.29 -9.82
N GLN A 30 -24.60 24.06 -9.54
CA GLN A 30 -25.56 23.74 -8.49
C GLN A 30 -24.92 23.64 -7.08
N ASP A 31 -23.59 23.65 -6.99
CA ASP A 31 -22.84 23.57 -5.73
C ASP A 31 -22.93 24.90 -4.96
N ARG A 32 -24.01 25.02 -4.16
CA ARG A 32 -24.25 26.18 -3.29
C ARG A 32 -23.47 26.09 -1.97
N LEU A 33 -22.62 25.07 -1.78
CA LEU A 33 -21.81 24.95 -0.58
C LEU A 33 -20.64 25.92 -0.68
N GLN A 34 -20.84 27.13 -0.14
CA GLN A 34 -19.76 28.07 0.15
C GLN A 34 -18.93 27.55 1.33
N LEU A 35 -18.25 26.42 1.14
CA LEU A 35 -17.21 25.96 2.04
C LEU A 35 -16.05 26.97 1.89
N GLY A 36 -15.65 27.64 2.99
CA GLY A 36 -14.75 28.79 2.93
C GLY A 36 -13.57 28.63 1.96
N ASP A 37 -13.24 29.72 1.25
CA ASP A 37 -12.37 29.78 0.05
C ASP A 37 -11.25 28.74 -0.01
N LYS A 38 -10.51 28.56 1.10
CA LYS A 38 -9.36 27.66 1.14
C LYS A 38 -9.73 26.17 1.04
N ARG A 39 -10.80 25.72 1.70
CA ARG A 39 -11.22 24.30 1.68
C ARG A 39 -11.87 23.94 0.36
N SER A 40 -12.73 24.82 -0.16
CA SER A 40 -13.32 24.66 -1.49
C SER A 40 -12.24 24.65 -2.58
N SER A 41 -11.24 25.54 -2.49
CA SER A 41 -10.10 25.54 -3.42
C SER A 41 -9.32 24.22 -3.43
N ILE A 42 -9.03 23.62 -2.27
CA ILE A 42 -8.33 22.33 -2.21
C ILE A 42 -9.19 21.22 -2.82
N ILE A 43 -10.47 21.15 -2.44
CA ILE A 43 -11.41 20.14 -2.96
C ILE A 43 -11.54 20.27 -4.48
N ASN A 44 -11.72 21.48 -5.00
CA ASN A 44 -11.78 21.71 -6.44
C ASN A 44 -10.46 21.38 -7.13
N ALA A 45 -9.30 21.69 -6.53
CA ALA A 45 -8.01 21.35 -7.12
C ALA A 45 -7.78 19.83 -7.20
N THR A 46 -8.25 19.05 -6.22
CA THR A 46 -8.01 17.60 -6.16
C THR A 46 -9.12 16.76 -6.78
N LEU A 47 -10.34 17.27 -6.80
CA LEU A 47 -11.56 16.50 -7.07
C LEU A 47 -12.45 17.17 -8.13
N ALA A 48 -11.96 18.21 -8.82
CA ALA A 48 -12.73 18.87 -9.87
C ALA A 48 -13.30 17.88 -10.89
N ASN A 49 -14.58 18.06 -11.23
CA ASN A 49 -15.31 17.25 -12.20
C ASN A 49 -15.46 15.77 -11.83
N THR A 50 -15.16 15.39 -10.58
CA THR A 50 -15.39 14.01 -10.13
C THR A 50 -16.85 13.80 -9.77
N ASN A 51 -17.39 12.64 -10.16
CA ASN A 51 -18.75 12.24 -9.83
C ASN A 51 -18.89 11.95 -8.32
N LEU A 52 -19.89 12.55 -7.66
CA LEU A 52 -20.05 12.41 -6.20
C LEU A 52 -20.41 10.98 -5.78
N TYR A 53 -21.18 10.23 -6.59
CA TYR A 53 -21.49 8.83 -6.32
C TYR A 53 -20.23 7.94 -6.45
N HIS A 54 -19.40 8.19 -7.47
CA HIS A 54 -18.12 7.51 -7.61
C HIS A 54 -17.22 7.78 -6.39
N LEU A 55 -17.10 9.05 -6.00
CA LEU A 55 -16.32 9.46 -4.84
C LEU A 55 -16.82 8.81 -3.54
N TYR A 56 -18.14 8.80 -3.31
CA TYR A 56 -18.77 8.12 -2.19
C TYR A 56 -18.33 6.65 -2.12
N ASN A 57 -18.40 5.94 -3.25
CA ASN A 57 -18.02 4.53 -3.32
C ASN A 57 -16.53 4.32 -3.03
N VAL A 58 -15.65 5.15 -3.58
CA VAL A 58 -14.21 5.06 -3.32
C VAL A 58 -13.90 5.30 -1.84
N ILE A 59 -14.50 6.32 -1.24
CA ILE A 59 -14.31 6.64 0.18
C ILE A 59 -14.84 5.52 1.09
N SER A 60 -16.03 4.98 0.81
CA SER A 60 -16.59 3.85 1.54
C SER A 60 -15.75 2.59 1.41
N GLN A 61 -15.23 2.29 0.21
CA GLN A 61 -14.28 1.18 0.02
C GLN A 61 -12.99 1.38 0.82
N MET A 62 -12.43 2.60 0.84
CA MET A 62 -11.23 2.89 1.65
C MET A 62 -11.47 2.68 3.14
N LYS A 63 -12.65 3.02 3.66
CA LYS A 63 -13.03 2.72 5.06
C LYS A 63 -13.01 1.21 5.33
N ILE A 64 -13.56 0.41 4.42
CA ILE A 64 -13.57 -1.06 4.55
C ILE A 64 -12.13 -1.59 4.57
N GLU A 65 -11.28 -1.17 3.64
CA GLU A 65 -9.87 -1.58 3.57
C GLU A 65 -9.10 -1.26 4.85
N ILE A 66 -9.35 -0.10 5.44
CA ILE A 66 -8.78 0.29 6.73
C ILE A 66 -9.23 -0.65 7.85
N LEU A 67 -10.53 -0.94 7.91
CA LEU A 67 -11.09 -1.80 8.96
C LEU A 67 -10.60 -3.25 8.83
N TRP A 68 -10.52 -3.76 7.60
CA TRP A 68 -10.08 -5.13 7.32
C TRP A 68 -8.58 -5.30 7.53
N SER A 69 -7.78 -4.25 7.29
CA SER A 69 -6.36 -4.23 7.65
C SER A 69 -6.11 -4.38 9.15
N GLN A 70 -7.09 -4.08 10.00
CA GLN A 70 -6.98 -4.26 11.45
C GLN A 70 -7.25 -5.72 11.85
N ASN A 71 -8.16 -6.40 11.16
CA ASN A 71 -8.57 -7.78 11.49
C ASN A 71 -7.57 -8.85 11.03
N CYS A 72 -6.76 -8.60 10.00
CA CYS A 72 -5.70 -9.54 9.59
C CYS A 72 -4.51 -9.62 10.56
N MET A 73 -4.46 -8.77 11.59
CA MET A 73 -3.55 -8.92 12.72
C MET A 73 -4.09 -9.87 13.81
N ASP A 74 -5.38 -10.19 13.79
CA ASP A 74 -6.05 -10.99 14.83
C ASP A 74 -6.05 -12.50 14.51
N ASN A 75 -6.07 -12.87 13.23
CA ASN A 75 -6.21 -14.27 12.78
C ASN A 75 -4.92 -15.12 12.83
N PHE A 76 -3.84 -14.67 13.47
CA PHE A 76 -2.60 -15.44 13.59
C PHE A 76 -2.39 -16.08 14.97
N GLN A 77 -3.39 -16.06 15.85
CA GLN A 77 -3.36 -16.79 17.13
C GLN A 77 -3.82 -18.26 17.05
N GLU A 78 -4.31 -18.74 15.90
CA GLU A 78 -4.70 -20.15 15.74
C GLU A 78 -3.79 -20.89 14.75
N THR A 79 -2.51 -21.07 15.11
CA THR A 79 -1.72 -22.17 14.56
C THR A 79 -0.66 -22.61 15.58
N GLU A 80 -1.11 -23.06 16.76
CA GLU A 80 -0.27 -23.89 17.61
C GLU A 80 -0.27 -25.34 17.12
N ASN A 81 0.90 -25.98 17.24
CA ASN A 81 1.22 -27.40 17.03
C ASN A 81 1.54 -27.82 15.59
N ASP A 82 2.79 -27.64 15.17
CA ASP A 82 3.73 -28.76 14.92
C ASP A 82 5.06 -28.22 14.35
N PHE A 83 6.01 -27.83 15.22
CA PHE A 83 7.39 -27.60 14.77
C PHE A 83 8.35 -28.38 15.67
N VAL A 84 8.40 -29.68 15.42
CA VAL A 84 9.41 -30.58 15.97
C VAL A 84 10.78 -30.18 15.41
N VAL A 85 11.65 -29.77 16.30
CA VAL A 85 13.08 -29.57 16.08
C VAL A 85 13.69 -30.87 15.55
N SER A 86 14.34 -30.82 14.38
CA SER A 86 15.34 -31.83 14.01
C SER A 86 16.54 -31.17 13.37
N ALA A 87 17.59 -31.03 14.19
CA ALA A 87 18.90 -30.57 13.80
C ALA A 87 19.75 -31.78 13.40
N GLU A 88 19.89 -32.04 12.08
CA GLU A 88 20.87 -33.00 11.57
C GLU A 88 21.70 -32.44 10.41
N LYS A 89 22.89 -31.95 10.78
CA LYS A 89 24.20 -32.27 10.19
C LYS A 89 24.21 -32.74 8.72
N LEU A 90 24.66 -31.90 7.79
CA LEU A 90 25.24 -32.39 6.54
C LEU A 90 26.49 -31.62 6.10
N LYS A 91 27.46 -32.43 5.65
CA LYS A 91 28.88 -32.16 5.54
C LYS A 91 29.21 -31.39 4.24
N ARG A 92 30.13 -30.44 4.38
CA ARG A 92 31.17 -30.00 3.44
C ARG A 92 31.31 -30.84 2.15
N ALA A 93 31.08 -30.22 1.00
CA ALA A 93 31.69 -30.61 -0.27
C ALA A 93 32.77 -29.58 -0.64
N ARG A 94 34.02 -30.05 -0.77
CA ARG A 94 35.15 -29.33 -1.33
C ARG A 94 35.08 -29.48 -2.86
N SER A 95 35.23 -28.37 -3.59
CA SER A 95 35.80 -28.39 -4.95
C SER A 95 36.59 -27.09 -5.19
N SER A 96 37.91 -27.22 -5.19
CA SER A 96 38.88 -26.34 -5.87
C SER A 96 39.57 -27.26 -6.91
N SER A 97 40.03 -26.85 -8.09
CA SER A 97 40.57 -25.58 -8.56
C SER A 97 40.56 -25.58 -10.10
N SER A 98 40.73 -24.44 -10.76
CA SER A 98 41.98 -24.14 -11.48
C SER A 98 41.93 -22.79 -12.18
N THR A 99 42.99 -22.02 -11.94
CA THR A 99 43.40 -20.72 -12.45
C THR A 99 43.67 -20.69 -13.96
N SER A 100 43.44 -19.54 -14.60
CA SER A 100 44.32 -18.96 -15.65
C SER A 100 44.00 -17.47 -15.85
N MET A 101 45.07 -16.66 -15.92
CA MET A 101 45.08 -15.21 -16.01
C MET A 101 45.38 -14.73 -17.44
N TYR A 102 44.63 -13.76 -17.99
CA TYR A 102 45.06 -12.67 -18.90
C TYR A 102 43.79 -11.89 -19.33
N SER A 103 43.64 -10.59 -19.02
CA SER A 103 44.11 -9.39 -19.71
C SER A 103 42.96 -8.66 -20.46
N MET A 104 42.76 -7.42 -20.01
CA MET A 104 42.20 -6.22 -20.67
C MET A 104 41.56 -6.37 -22.06
N GLN A 105 40.30 -5.93 -22.20
CA GLN A 105 39.89 -4.93 -23.18
C GLN A 105 38.44 -4.47 -22.89
N SER A 106 38.28 -3.21 -22.51
CA SER A 106 37.00 -2.50 -22.52
C SER A 106 36.58 -2.23 -23.95
N ILE A 107 35.43 -2.75 -24.37
CA ILE A 107 34.69 -2.23 -25.54
C ILE A 107 33.25 -2.01 -25.09
N TYR A 108 32.94 -0.72 -24.96
CA TYR A 108 31.60 -0.17 -25.04
C TYR A 108 30.96 -0.67 -26.34
N THR A 109 29.91 -1.48 -26.24
CA THR A 109 28.98 -1.65 -27.35
C THR A 109 27.74 -0.85 -27.00
N SER A 110 27.74 0.38 -27.51
CA SER A 110 26.57 1.23 -27.66
C SER A 110 25.47 0.44 -28.38
N SER A 111 24.47 -0.01 -27.64
CA SER A 111 23.20 -0.42 -28.21
C SER A 111 22.33 0.84 -28.33
N ASN A 112 22.46 1.55 -29.45
CA ASN A 112 21.50 2.58 -29.85
C ASN A 112 20.18 1.86 -30.20
N SER A 113 19.31 1.72 -29.20
CA SER A 113 17.89 1.52 -29.46
C SER A 113 17.24 2.90 -29.50
N GLU A 114 17.26 3.51 -30.68
CA GLU A 114 16.55 4.75 -31.01
C GLU A 114 15.06 4.42 -31.13
N SER A 115 14.40 4.24 -29.99
CA SER A 115 12.96 4.41 -29.92
C SER A 115 12.73 5.87 -29.58
N ASP A 116 12.29 6.65 -30.58
CA ASP A 116 11.65 7.95 -30.39
C ASP A 116 10.47 7.78 -29.42
N THR A 117 10.76 7.86 -28.13
CA THR A 117 9.75 8.20 -27.14
C THR A 117 9.43 9.67 -27.39
N PHE A 118 8.53 9.89 -28.35
CA PHE A 118 7.68 11.06 -28.33
C PHE A 118 7.11 11.11 -26.91
N ILE A 119 7.67 12.00 -26.09
CA ILE A 119 7.09 12.38 -24.80
C ILE A 119 5.80 13.10 -25.18
N GLU A 120 4.79 12.33 -25.57
CA GLU A 120 3.43 12.79 -25.53
C GLU A 120 3.15 13.00 -24.05
N ASN A 121 3.23 14.25 -23.63
CA ASN A 121 2.54 14.70 -22.44
C ASN A 121 1.05 14.39 -22.64
N ASN A 122 0.65 13.14 -22.39
CA ASN A 122 -0.73 12.73 -22.14
C ASN A 122 -1.12 13.18 -20.73
N PHE A 123 -0.93 14.46 -20.43
CA PHE A 123 -1.65 15.15 -19.37
C PHE A 123 -2.92 15.75 -19.97
N GLY A 124 -3.61 14.91 -20.72
CA GLY A 124 -4.77 15.24 -21.52
C GLY A 124 -5.79 14.13 -21.35
N ALA A 125 -6.88 14.49 -20.67
CA ALA A 125 -8.13 13.78 -20.52
C ALA A 125 -8.27 12.82 -19.32
N GLU A 126 -9.47 12.91 -18.73
CA GLU A 126 -10.08 11.99 -17.76
C GLU A 126 -9.66 12.13 -16.27
N ASN A 127 -10.07 13.26 -15.65
CA ASN A 127 -9.97 13.56 -14.22
C ASN A 127 -10.66 12.53 -13.28
N GLU A 128 -11.37 11.54 -13.82
CA GLU A 128 -12.03 10.48 -13.03
C GLU A 128 -11.03 9.44 -12.47
N ASN A 129 -9.84 9.34 -13.06
CA ASN A 129 -8.84 8.33 -12.65
C ASN A 129 -8.01 8.73 -11.43
N ASP A 130 -8.00 10.00 -11.01
CA ASP A 130 -7.08 10.45 -9.95
C ASP A 130 -7.50 9.95 -8.56
N VAL A 131 -8.80 9.99 -8.26
CA VAL A 131 -9.34 9.53 -6.96
C VAL A 131 -9.19 8.03 -6.82
N SER A 132 -9.50 7.28 -7.88
CA SER A 132 -9.34 5.82 -7.91
C SER A 132 -7.87 5.42 -7.84
N ALA A 133 -6.97 6.10 -8.57
CA ALA A 133 -5.53 5.86 -8.51
C ALA A 133 -4.97 6.13 -7.11
N THR A 134 -5.41 7.23 -6.48
CA THR A 134 -5.05 7.57 -5.10
C THR A 134 -5.50 6.50 -4.12
N ALA A 135 -6.75 6.02 -4.24
CA ALA A 135 -7.27 4.94 -3.40
C ALA A 135 -6.50 3.63 -3.59
N GLN A 136 -6.15 3.27 -4.83
CA GLN A 136 -5.33 2.08 -5.12
C GLN A 136 -3.92 2.21 -4.55
N SER A 137 -3.30 3.39 -4.65
CA SER A 137 -2.00 3.66 -4.06
C SER A 137 -2.08 3.49 -2.54
N PHE A 138 -3.07 4.11 -1.89
CA PHE A 138 -3.30 3.97 -0.46
C PHE A 138 -3.47 2.50 -0.04
N LYS A 139 -4.30 1.74 -0.77
CA LYS A 139 -4.50 0.30 -0.53
C LYS A 139 -3.19 -0.48 -0.58
N LYS A 140 -2.38 -0.28 -1.63
CA LYS A 140 -1.06 -0.93 -1.76
C LYS A 140 -0.14 -0.59 -0.60
N HIS A 141 -0.09 0.67 -0.19
CA HIS A 141 0.74 1.12 0.92
C HIS A 141 0.29 0.54 2.26
N LEU A 142 -1.02 0.48 2.53
CA LEU A 142 -1.58 -0.10 3.75
C LEU A 142 -1.22 -1.59 3.88
N HIS A 143 -1.35 -2.34 2.79
CA HIS A 143 -0.96 -3.76 2.75
C HIS A 143 0.55 -3.93 2.98
N GLY A 144 1.38 -3.08 2.39
CA GLY A 144 2.83 -3.10 2.59
C GLY A 144 3.21 -2.82 4.04
N LEU A 145 2.58 -1.83 4.67
CA LEU A 145 2.78 -1.49 6.07
C LEU A 145 2.42 -2.66 6.98
N HIS A 146 1.25 -3.27 6.77
CA HIS A 146 0.79 -4.42 7.53
C HIS A 146 1.80 -5.58 7.47
N ARG A 147 2.27 -5.92 6.28
CA ARG A 147 3.30 -6.97 6.08
C ARG A 147 4.60 -6.65 6.81
N ASN A 148 5.02 -5.39 6.82
CA ASN A 148 6.24 -4.98 7.51
C ASN A 148 6.10 -5.07 9.03
N ILE A 149 4.96 -4.65 9.57
CA ILE A 149 4.66 -4.78 11.01
C ILE A 149 4.68 -6.26 11.40
N GLN A 150 4.02 -7.14 10.64
CA GLN A 150 4.03 -8.58 10.89
C GLN A 150 5.45 -9.16 10.95
N LYS A 151 6.32 -8.79 10.00
CA LYS A 151 7.72 -9.22 10.02
C LYS A 151 8.48 -8.73 11.25
N MET A 152 8.25 -7.49 11.67
CA MET A 152 8.88 -6.92 12.85
C MET A 152 8.36 -7.56 14.14
N THR A 153 7.08 -7.92 14.22
CA THR A 153 6.50 -8.68 15.33
C THR A 153 7.19 -10.04 15.48
N LEU A 154 7.31 -10.82 14.40
CA LEU A 154 8.03 -12.10 14.41
C LEU A 154 9.50 -11.94 14.79
N ALA A 155 10.16 -10.88 14.31
CA ALA A 155 11.54 -10.58 14.68
C ALA A 155 11.68 -10.25 16.18
N ALA A 156 10.72 -9.51 16.75
CA ALA A 156 10.69 -9.20 18.18
C ALA A 156 10.45 -10.47 19.02
N GLU A 157 9.51 -11.33 18.63
CA GLU A 157 9.29 -12.63 19.27
C GLU A 157 10.57 -13.49 19.27
N TYR A 158 11.26 -13.55 18.13
CA TYR A 158 12.54 -14.24 18.04
C TYR A 158 13.58 -13.67 19.01
N LEU A 159 13.69 -12.34 19.11
CA LEU A 159 14.62 -11.70 20.04
C LEU A 159 14.30 -12.04 21.50
N ILE A 160 13.01 -12.05 21.87
CA ILE A 160 12.54 -12.43 23.20
C ILE A 160 12.96 -13.88 23.51
N LEU A 161 12.62 -14.82 22.63
CA LEU A 161 12.96 -16.24 22.79
C LEU A 161 14.46 -16.46 22.86
N ARG A 162 15.23 -15.76 22.02
CA ARG A 162 16.69 -15.86 22.01
C ARG A 162 17.30 -15.35 23.30
N TYR A 163 16.78 -14.24 23.84
CA TYR A 163 17.26 -13.66 25.08
C TYR A 163 16.97 -14.56 26.29
N GLN A 164 15.76 -15.10 26.37
CA GLN A 164 15.37 -16.07 27.42
C GLN A 164 16.32 -17.26 27.44
N ASN A 165 16.56 -17.90 26.29
CA ASN A 165 17.51 -19.02 26.18
C ASN A 165 18.94 -18.66 26.65
N VAL A 166 19.40 -17.42 26.43
CA VAL A 166 20.73 -16.99 26.88
C VAL A 166 20.78 -16.87 28.40
N ILE A 167 19.73 -16.32 29.03
CA ILE A 167 19.64 -16.22 30.50
C ILE A 167 19.57 -17.60 31.13
N ASP A 168 18.74 -18.50 30.60
CA ASP A 168 18.52 -19.83 31.17
C ASP A 168 19.78 -20.71 31.14
N HIS A 169 20.72 -20.42 30.24
CA HIS A 169 22.02 -21.11 30.16
C HIS A 169 23.12 -20.45 31.03
N GLN A 170 22.86 -19.31 31.68
CA GLN A 170 23.82 -18.59 32.53
C GLN A 170 23.62 -18.82 34.03
N THR A 171 22.50 -19.42 34.44
CA THR A 171 22.22 -19.87 35.82
C THR A 171 22.49 -21.35 36.00
#